data_AF-A0A936MEQ7-F1
#
_entry.id   AF-A0A936MEQ7-F1
#
_cell.length_a   1.000
_cell.length_b   1.000
_cell.length_c   1.000
_cell.angle_alpha   90.00
_cell.angle_beta   90.00
_cell.angle_gamma   90.00
#
_symmetry.space_group_name_H-M   'P 1'
#
loop_
_entity.id
_entity.type
_entity.pdbx_description
1 polymer ?
#
loop_
_entity_poly.entity_id
_entity_poly.type
_entity_poly.pdbx_seq_one_letter_code
_entity_poly.pdbx_strand_id
1 'polypeptide(L)'
;MTRKAIAETVVADLLVKTRRRCSLCVFLAGNVERKRVQIAHIDQDASNDAADNLVPLCLDHHDEYDSTTRQSKNITRHELRSYRNRLINSIADGTMSFGEPVISATRIAEATTSEVFDRYAYAWCVMFAKTSRILNACDPLGIAAIDPDEYDAESASPRYLMLPRARILMLSSSCTLFDVRASEHEN
;
A
#
# COMPACT_ATOMS: atom_id res chain seq x y z
N MET A 1 3.28 -6.05 48.17
CA MET A 1 4.25 -7.06 47.71
C MET A 1 4.96 -6.51 46.48
N THR A 2 6.29 -6.52 46.46
CA THR A 2 7.08 -6.03 45.33
C THR A 2 6.94 -7.02 44.18
N ARG A 3 6.31 -6.60 43.07
CA ARG A 3 6.10 -7.45 41.90
C ARG A 3 7.46 -7.84 41.33
N LYS A 4 7.72 -9.14 41.17
CA LYS A 4 8.93 -9.61 40.49
C LYS A 4 8.80 -9.25 39.00
N ALA A 5 9.86 -8.66 38.45
CA ALA A 5 9.89 -8.34 37.03
C ALA A 5 10.08 -9.63 36.22
N ILE A 6 9.22 -9.85 35.23
CA ILE A 6 9.37 -10.94 34.26
C ILE A 6 10.66 -10.69 33.47
N ALA A 7 11.45 -11.74 33.23
CA ALA A 7 12.63 -11.64 32.39
C ALA A 7 12.28 -11.14 30.98
N GLU A 8 12.98 -10.10 30.51
CA GLU A 8 12.70 -9.44 29.24
C GLU A 8 12.82 -10.39 28.04
N THR A 9 13.75 -11.35 28.09
CA THR A 9 13.95 -12.37 27.06
C THR A 9 12.71 -13.25 26.87
N VAL A 10 12.08 -13.67 27.97
CA VAL A 10 10.87 -14.50 27.95
C VAL A 10 9.70 -13.73 27.33
N VAL A 11 9.57 -12.45 27.66
CA VAL A 11 8.54 -11.58 27.08
C VAL A 11 8.77 -11.40 25.58
N ALA A 12 10.01 -11.13 25.16
CA ALA A 12 10.35 -10.96 23.75
C ALA A 12 10.02 -12.23 22.95
N ASP A 13 10.45 -13.40 23.42
CA ASP A 13 10.19 -14.68 22.77
C ASP A 13 8.70 -14.97 22.64
N LEU A 14 7.93 -14.71 23.69
CA LEU A 14 6.47 -14.88 23.68
C LEU A 14 5.80 -13.95 22.65
N LEU A 15 6.21 -12.69 22.60
CA LEU A 15 5.67 -11.70 21.64
C LEU A 15 6.04 -12.04 20.20
N VAL A 16 7.22 -12.62 19.95
CA VAL A 16 7.62 -13.10 18.62
C VAL A 16 6.79 -14.33 18.22
N LYS A 17 6.68 -15.33 19.10
CA LYS A 17 5.90 -16.55 18.84
C LYS A 17 4.43 -16.27 18.54
N THR A 18 3.84 -15.29 19.23
CA THR A 18 2.45 -14.86 19.05
C THR A 18 2.29 -13.76 17.99
N ARG A 19 3.40 -13.25 17.44
CA ARG A 19 3.45 -12.12 16.50
C ARG A 19 2.68 -10.89 17.00
N ARG A 20 2.75 -10.60 18.31
CA ARG A 20 2.03 -9.49 19.00
C ARG A 20 0.52 -9.48 18.75
N ARG A 21 -0.11 -10.66 18.78
CA ARG A 21 -1.56 -10.84 18.66
C ARG A 21 -2.16 -11.26 20.01
N CYS A 22 -3.41 -10.86 20.21
CA CYS A 22 -4.20 -11.33 21.34
C CYS A 22 -4.77 -12.72 21.01
N SER A 23 -4.51 -13.70 21.88
CA SER A 23 -4.99 -15.08 21.68
C SER A 23 -6.51 -15.17 21.58
N LEU A 24 -7.23 -14.32 22.32
CA LEU A 24 -8.69 -14.31 22.33
C LEU A 24 -9.28 -13.60 21.11
N CYS A 25 -8.75 -12.44 20.71
CA CYS A 25 -9.21 -11.73 19.50
C CYS A 25 -9.19 -12.62 18.26
N VAL A 26 -8.13 -13.43 18.12
CA VAL A 26 -7.93 -14.30 16.96
C VAL A 26 -9.03 -15.35 16.87
N PHE A 27 -9.39 -16.00 17.98
CA PHE A 27 -10.30 -17.15 17.96
C PHE A 27 -11.76 -16.85 18.33
N LEU A 28 -12.02 -15.78 19.10
CA LEU A 28 -13.38 -15.37 19.45
C LEU A 28 -13.98 -14.41 18.40
N ALA A 29 -13.16 -13.48 17.89
CA ALA A 29 -13.61 -12.44 16.97
C ALA A 29 -13.06 -12.59 15.54
N GLY A 30 -12.19 -13.57 15.27
CA GLY A 30 -11.51 -13.71 13.98
C GLY A 30 -10.54 -12.57 13.67
N ASN A 31 -10.21 -11.72 14.65
CA ASN A 31 -9.37 -10.56 14.43
C ASN A 31 -7.90 -10.94 14.54
N VAL A 32 -7.24 -11.05 13.38
CA VAL A 32 -5.82 -11.39 13.23
C VAL A 32 -4.90 -10.17 13.14
N GLU A 33 -5.39 -8.98 13.46
CA GLU A 33 -4.55 -7.79 13.48
C GLU A 33 -3.57 -7.79 14.65
N ARG A 34 -2.43 -7.14 14.45
CA ARG A 34 -1.50 -6.84 15.53
C ARG A 34 -2.18 -5.89 16.53
N LYS A 35 -2.10 -6.19 17.82
CA LYS A 35 -2.68 -5.35 18.89
C LYS A 35 -1.60 -4.79 19.81
N ARG A 36 -1.94 -3.74 20.56
CA ARG A 36 -1.19 -3.34 21.76
C ARG A 36 -1.56 -4.34 22.86
N VAL A 37 -0.56 -5.08 23.34
CA VAL A 37 -0.78 -6.20 24.27
C VAL A 37 -0.09 -5.97 25.59
N GLN A 38 -0.69 -6.48 26.66
CA GLN A 38 -0.08 -6.69 27.97
C GLN A 38 0.06 -8.19 28.22
N ILE A 39 1.02 -8.56 29.08
CA ILE A 39 1.26 -9.95 29.44
C ILE A 39 0.50 -10.27 30.73
N ALA A 40 -0.45 -11.21 30.63
CA ALA A 40 -1.18 -11.75 31.77
C ALA A 40 -0.58 -13.10 32.20
N HIS A 41 -0.66 -13.36 33.51
CA HIS A 41 -0.37 -14.67 34.10
C HIS A 41 -1.66 -15.52 34.07
N ILE A 42 -1.63 -16.69 33.43
CA ILE A 42 -2.79 -17.58 33.23
C ILE A 42 -3.30 -18.14 34.56
N ASP A 43 -2.44 -18.33 35.55
CA ASP A 43 -2.86 -18.75 36.89
C ASP A 43 -3.31 -17.60 37.80
N GLN A 44 -3.15 -16.34 37.34
CA GLN A 44 -3.30 -15.10 38.11
C GLN A 44 -2.31 -14.97 39.28
N ASP A 45 -1.21 -15.73 39.26
CA ASP A 45 -0.12 -15.64 40.23
C ASP A 45 1.08 -14.92 39.60
N ALA A 46 1.31 -13.68 40.05
CA ALA A 46 2.40 -12.84 39.57
C ALA A 46 3.81 -13.34 39.97
N SER A 47 3.92 -14.40 40.79
CA SER A 47 5.20 -15.03 41.12
C SER A 47 5.62 -16.12 40.11
N ASN A 48 4.70 -16.60 39.29
CA ASN A 48 4.93 -17.68 38.34
C ASN A 48 5.26 -17.16 36.93
N ASP A 49 6.52 -16.78 36.72
CA ASP A 49 7.01 -16.24 35.45
C ASP A 49 7.37 -17.32 34.40
N ALA A 50 6.87 -18.55 34.55
CA ALA A 50 7.09 -19.61 33.59
C ALA A 50 6.52 -19.21 32.22
N ALA A 51 7.28 -19.41 31.14
CA ALA A 51 6.88 -18.99 29.79
C ALA A 51 5.48 -19.54 29.38
N ASP A 52 5.14 -20.75 29.82
CA ASP A 52 3.86 -21.41 29.56
C ASP A 52 2.68 -20.94 30.41
N ASN A 53 2.97 -20.13 31.43
CA ASN A 53 1.98 -19.43 32.24
C ASN A 53 1.70 -18.02 31.71
N LEU A 54 2.49 -17.51 30.78
CA LEU A 54 2.36 -16.14 30.27
C LEU A 54 1.56 -16.12 28.96
N VAL A 55 0.65 -15.16 28.83
CA VAL A 55 -0.16 -14.96 27.61
C VAL A 55 -0.26 -13.49 27.24
N PRO A 56 -0.07 -13.13 25.94
CA PRO A 56 -0.32 -11.78 25.48
C PRO A 56 -1.82 -11.57 25.19
N LEU A 57 -2.39 -10.53 25.81
CA LEU A 57 -3.77 -10.11 25.63
C LEU A 57 -3.82 -8.62 25.25
N CYS A 58 -4.79 -8.23 24.42
CA CYS A 58 -5.08 -6.80 24.25
C CYS A 58 -5.69 -6.24 25.53
N LEU A 59 -5.64 -4.92 25.71
CA LEU A 59 -6.11 -4.26 26.93
C LEU A 59 -7.55 -4.68 27.30
N ASP A 60 -8.47 -4.67 26.34
CA ASP A 60 -9.87 -5.04 26.58
C ASP A 60 -10.02 -6.46 27.16
N HIS A 61 -9.35 -7.44 26.56
CA HIS A 61 -9.40 -8.83 27.02
C HIS A 61 -8.56 -9.08 28.28
N HIS A 62 -7.52 -8.27 28.50
CA HIS A 62 -6.75 -8.32 29.73
C HIS A 62 -7.62 -7.85 30.91
N ASP A 63 -8.33 -6.74 30.73
CA ASP A 63 -9.25 -6.20 31.73
C ASP A 63 -10.43 -7.16 31.98
N GLU A 64 -11.00 -7.75 30.92
CA GLU A 64 -12.06 -8.77 31.06
C GLU A 64 -11.59 -9.97 31.88
N TYR A 65 -10.38 -10.46 31.60
CA TYR A 65 -9.81 -11.63 32.29
C TYR A 65 -9.46 -11.36 33.76
N ASP A 66 -8.94 -10.17 34.06
CA ASP A 66 -8.64 -9.75 35.43
C ASP A 66 -9.92 -9.36 36.22
N SER A 67 -11.02 -9.06 35.52
CA SER A 67 -12.28 -8.69 36.15
C SER A 67 -13.01 -9.89 36.75
N THR A 68 -13.81 -9.65 37.79
CA THR A 68 -14.75 -10.64 38.35
C THR A 68 -16.17 -10.17 38.13
N THR A 69 -16.93 -10.82 37.24
CA THR A 69 -18.36 -10.55 37.09
C THR A 69 -19.20 -11.61 37.79
N ARG A 70 -20.39 -11.23 38.28
CA ARG A 70 -21.38 -12.18 38.86
C ARG A 70 -22.49 -12.56 37.88
N GLN A 71 -22.56 -11.88 36.74
CA GLN A 71 -23.67 -12.00 35.79
C GLN A 71 -23.32 -12.89 34.59
N SER A 72 -22.07 -12.83 34.11
CA SER A 72 -21.57 -13.68 33.02
C SER A 72 -20.50 -14.65 33.51
N LYS A 73 -20.22 -15.65 32.68
CA LYS A 73 -19.06 -16.53 32.89
C LYS A 73 -17.82 -15.77 32.44
N ASN A 74 -16.85 -15.62 33.33
CA ASN A 74 -15.55 -15.09 32.97
C ASN A 74 -14.77 -16.09 32.13
N ILE A 75 -13.81 -15.57 31.36
CA ILE A 75 -12.81 -16.38 30.65
C ILE A 75 -12.08 -17.26 31.65
N THR A 76 -12.07 -18.57 31.39
CA THR A 76 -11.40 -19.53 32.24
C THR A 76 -9.92 -19.66 31.90
N ARG A 77 -9.12 -20.07 32.89
CA ARG A 77 -7.69 -20.39 32.69
C ARG A 77 -7.47 -21.46 31.62
N HIS A 78 -8.40 -22.42 31.53
CA HIS A 78 -8.31 -23.51 30.56
C HIS A 78 -8.55 -23.03 29.13
N GLU A 79 -9.57 -22.19 28.92
CA GLU A 79 -9.83 -21.55 27.62
C GLU A 79 -8.62 -20.71 27.20
N LEU A 80 -8.12 -19.88 28.10
CA LEU A 80 -6.98 -19.00 27.83
C LEU A 80 -5.73 -19.78 27.40
N ARG A 81 -5.43 -20.88 28.10
CA ARG A 81 -4.31 -21.78 27.77
C ARG A 81 -4.52 -22.48 26.43
N SER A 82 -5.74 -22.93 26.16
CA SER A 82 -6.11 -23.57 24.89
C SER A 82 -5.91 -22.61 23.71
N TYR A 83 -6.45 -21.39 23.80
CA TYR A 83 -6.33 -20.39 22.75
C TYR A 83 -4.88 -19.91 22.55
N ARG A 84 -4.10 -19.73 23.62
CA ARG A 84 -2.66 -19.42 23.52
C ARG A 84 -1.92 -20.49 22.72
N ASN A 85 -2.08 -21.76 23.10
CA ASN A 85 -1.38 -22.87 22.46
C ASN A 85 -1.81 -23.02 21.01
N ARG A 86 -3.11 -22.87 20.73
CA ARG A 86 -3.64 -22.87 19.37
C ARG A 86 -3.04 -21.74 18.53
N LEU A 87 -2.90 -20.53 19.08
CA LEU A 87 -2.28 -19.39 18.38
C LEU A 87 -0.83 -19.70 18.00
N ILE A 88 -0.04 -20.18 18.96
CA ILE A 88 1.38 -20.50 18.75
C ILE A 88 1.53 -21.60 17.70
N ASN A 89 0.75 -22.68 17.82
CA ASN A 89 0.79 -23.79 16.86
C ASN A 89 0.37 -23.32 15.47
N SER A 90 -0.73 -22.58 15.34
CA SER A 90 -1.18 -22.08 14.03
C SER A 90 -0.18 -21.12 13.37
N ILE A 91 0.59 -20.35 14.16
CA ILE A 91 1.68 -19.53 13.63
C ILE A 91 2.87 -20.39 13.20
N ALA A 92 3.24 -21.38 14.00
CA ALA A 92 4.36 -22.27 13.73
C ALA A 92 4.11 -23.14 12.48
N ASP A 93 2.90 -23.65 12.35
CA ASP A 93 2.46 -24.49 11.21
C ASP A 93 2.22 -23.67 9.93
N GLY A 94 2.22 -22.34 10.02
CA GLY A 94 1.90 -21.46 8.90
C GLY A 94 0.44 -21.54 8.43
N THR A 95 -0.45 -22.11 9.22
CA THR A 95 -1.87 -22.33 8.86
C THR A 95 -2.71 -21.05 8.89
N MET A 96 -2.23 -20.01 9.58
CA MET A 96 -2.89 -18.70 9.57
C MET A 96 -2.32 -17.76 8.52
N SER A 97 -3.18 -17.30 7.60
CA SER A 97 -2.89 -16.19 6.71
C SER A 97 -2.97 -14.88 7.48
N PHE A 98 -1.82 -14.31 7.79
CA PHE A 98 -1.74 -12.95 8.28
C PHE A 98 -1.66 -12.05 7.06
N GLY A 99 -2.68 -11.20 6.86
CA GLY A 99 -2.75 -10.31 5.70
C GLY A 99 -1.40 -9.68 5.41
N GLU A 100 -1.04 -9.61 4.13
CA GLU A 100 0.27 -9.10 3.71
C GLU A 100 0.52 -7.74 4.36
N PRO A 101 1.77 -7.42 4.73
CA PRO A 101 2.09 -6.07 5.14
C PRO A 101 1.62 -5.15 4.01
N VAL A 102 0.62 -4.31 4.30
CA VAL A 102 0.23 -3.24 3.39
C VAL A 102 1.41 -2.27 3.38
N ILE A 103 2.41 -2.58 2.55
CA ILE A 103 3.33 -1.58 2.04
C ILE A 103 2.41 -0.68 1.24
N SER A 104 1.97 0.42 1.85
CA SER A 104 1.03 1.33 1.22
C SER A 104 1.67 1.81 -0.09
N ALA A 105 1.19 1.26 -1.21
CA ALA A 105 1.68 1.54 -2.55
C ALA A 105 1.66 3.05 -2.90
N THR A 106 0.98 3.86 -2.08
CA THR A 106 0.94 5.32 -2.15
C THR A 106 2.31 5.98 -2.11
N ARG A 107 3.31 5.46 -1.39
CA ARG A 107 4.67 6.09 -1.41
C ARG A 107 5.52 5.72 -2.62
N ILE A 108 5.15 4.68 -3.36
CA ILE A 108 5.88 4.27 -4.58
C ILE A 108 5.31 4.95 -5.81
N ALA A 109 4.01 5.31 -5.81
CA ALA A 109 3.33 5.89 -6.97
C ALA A 109 3.76 7.33 -7.33
N GLU A 110 4.05 8.19 -6.34
CA GLU A 110 4.42 9.59 -6.62
C GLU A 110 5.86 9.72 -7.14
N ALA A 111 6.79 8.92 -6.62
CA ALA A 111 8.18 8.94 -7.09
C ALA A 111 8.35 8.32 -8.49
N THR A 112 7.55 7.30 -8.83
CA THR A 112 7.67 6.59 -10.11
C THR A 112 7.03 7.33 -11.28
N THR A 113 5.99 8.14 -11.06
CA THR A 113 5.31 8.84 -12.16
C THR A 113 6.16 9.96 -12.76
N SER A 114 6.86 10.75 -11.94
CA SER A 114 7.75 11.82 -12.44
C SER A 114 8.93 11.28 -13.23
N GLU A 115 9.64 10.28 -12.69
CA GLU A 115 10.85 9.73 -13.31
C GLU A 115 10.55 8.92 -14.58
N VAL A 116 9.41 8.21 -14.62
CA VAL A 116 8.96 7.48 -15.81
C VAL A 116 8.50 8.46 -16.89
N PHE A 117 7.83 9.56 -16.53
CA PHE A 117 7.37 10.54 -17.51
C PHE A 117 8.56 11.20 -18.23
N ASP A 118 9.59 11.64 -17.51
CA ASP A 118 10.78 12.24 -18.12
C ASP A 118 11.56 11.26 -19.01
N ARG A 119 11.62 9.98 -18.61
CA ARG A 119 12.34 8.95 -19.38
C ARG A 119 11.66 8.59 -20.71
N TYR A 120 10.34 8.61 -20.75
CA TYR A 120 9.57 8.17 -21.93
C TYR A 120 8.97 9.33 -22.74
N ALA A 121 8.96 10.57 -22.22
CA ALA A 121 8.46 11.74 -22.93
C ALA A 121 9.15 11.93 -24.30
N TYR A 122 10.47 11.79 -24.37
CA TYR A 122 11.20 11.92 -25.63
C TYR A 122 10.80 10.87 -26.66
N ALA A 123 10.71 9.60 -26.24
CA ALA A 123 10.32 8.50 -27.12
C ALA A 123 8.88 8.66 -27.62
N TRP A 124 7.96 9.08 -26.75
CA TRP A 124 6.59 9.39 -27.12
C TRP A 124 6.48 10.56 -28.11
N CYS A 125 7.21 11.65 -27.87
CA CYS A 125 7.23 12.79 -28.79
C CYS A 125 7.76 12.40 -30.18
N VAL A 126 8.81 11.58 -30.25
CA VAL A 126 9.38 11.11 -31.53
C VAL A 126 8.41 10.17 -32.25
N MET A 127 7.79 9.23 -31.53
CA MET A 127 6.79 8.32 -32.10
C MET A 127 5.57 9.08 -32.61
N PHE A 128 5.07 10.04 -31.84
CA PHE A 128 3.94 10.88 -32.24
C PHE A 128 4.28 11.68 -33.50
N ALA A 129 5.42 12.37 -33.54
CA ALA A 129 5.82 13.16 -34.71
C ALA A 129 5.98 12.30 -35.98
N LYS A 130 6.58 11.11 -35.88
CA LYS A 130 6.68 10.16 -37.00
C LYS A 130 5.31 9.66 -37.45
N THR A 131 4.44 9.31 -36.50
CA THR A 131 3.09 8.82 -36.80
C THR A 131 2.25 9.91 -37.45
N SER A 132 2.29 11.15 -36.96
CA SER A 132 1.61 12.28 -37.59
C SER A 132 2.13 12.55 -39.00
N ARG A 133 3.43 12.43 -39.26
CA ARG A 133 3.98 12.55 -40.62
C ARG A 133 3.50 11.45 -41.55
N ILE A 134 3.45 10.21 -41.08
CA ILE A 134 2.92 9.07 -41.85
C ILE A 134 1.43 9.27 -42.12
N LEU A 135 0.65 9.66 -41.11
CA LEU A 135 -0.78 9.92 -41.27
C LEU A 135 -1.07 11.08 -42.24
N ASN A 136 -0.27 12.16 -42.18
CA ASN A 136 -0.38 13.26 -43.16
C ASN A 136 0.07 12.84 -44.56
N ALA A 137 1.11 12.00 -44.69
CA ALA A 137 1.63 11.57 -45.98
C ALA A 137 0.76 10.50 -46.67
N CYS A 138 0.09 9.67 -45.88
CA CYS A 138 -0.81 8.64 -46.39
C CYS A 138 -2.24 9.15 -46.61
N ASP A 139 -2.58 10.34 -46.09
CA ASP A 139 -3.93 10.94 -45.99
C ASP A 139 -5.09 9.95 -46.21
N PRO A 140 -5.22 8.92 -45.34
CA PRO A 140 -6.17 7.84 -45.59
C PRO A 140 -7.63 8.27 -45.46
N LEU A 141 -7.88 9.51 -45.00
CA LEU A 141 -9.19 10.08 -44.76
C LEU A 141 -9.47 11.32 -45.62
N GLY A 142 -8.54 11.76 -46.47
CA GLY A 142 -8.70 12.95 -47.31
C GLY A 142 -8.72 14.29 -46.55
N ILE A 143 -8.18 14.33 -45.33
CA ILE A 143 -8.25 15.49 -44.43
C ILE A 143 -7.21 16.56 -44.82
N ALA A 144 -6.12 16.18 -45.48
CA ALA A 144 -5.08 17.12 -45.89
C ALA A 144 -5.48 17.98 -47.11
N ALA A 145 -6.61 17.66 -47.76
CA ALA A 145 -7.15 18.39 -48.90
C ALA A 145 -8.09 19.55 -48.53
N ILE A 146 -8.28 19.84 -47.24
CA ILE A 146 -9.02 21.04 -46.83
C ILE A 146 -8.07 22.23 -46.96
N ASP A 147 -8.31 23.06 -47.98
CA ASP A 147 -7.67 24.37 -48.10
C ASP A 147 -7.93 25.13 -46.78
N PRO A 148 -6.87 25.59 -46.07
CA PRO A 148 -7.04 26.36 -44.83
C PRO A 148 -7.96 27.57 -44.99
N ASP A 149 -8.11 28.09 -46.21
CA ASP A 149 -8.93 29.26 -46.54
C ASP A 149 -10.39 28.90 -46.88
N GLU A 150 -10.73 27.61 -47.03
CA GLU A 150 -12.11 27.12 -47.27
C GLU A 150 -12.81 26.70 -45.95
N TYR A 151 -12.20 26.96 -44.80
CA TYR A 151 -12.81 26.69 -43.49
C TYR A 151 -13.85 27.77 -43.13
N ASP A 152 -15.09 27.56 -43.57
CA ASP A 152 -16.23 28.38 -43.12
C ASP A 152 -16.65 27.97 -41.70
N ALA A 153 -16.15 28.71 -40.72
CA ALA A 153 -16.35 28.47 -39.28
C ALA A 153 -17.83 28.48 -38.86
N GLU A 154 -18.74 28.98 -39.69
CA GLU A 154 -20.18 29.09 -39.37
C GLU A 154 -21.00 27.84 -39.72
N SER A 155 -20.43 26.89 -40.48
CA SER A 155 -21.15 25.68 -40.92
C SER A 155 -20.92 24.43 -40.06
N ALA A 156 -20.05 24.51 -39.06
CA ALA A 156 -19.71 23.38 -38.20
C ALA A 156 -20.87 23.03 -37.25
N SER A 157 -21.71 22.07 -37.66
CA SER A 157 -22.65 21.44 -36.73
C SER A 157 -21.89 20.88 -35.52
N PRO A 158 -22.44 20.90 -34.29
CA PRO A 158 -21.69 20.66 -33.04
C PRO A 158 -21.12 19.24 -32.85
N ARG A 159 -21.17 18.37 -33.86
CA ARG A 159 -20.78 16.96 -33.75
C ARG A 159 -19.29 16.67 -33.96
N TYR A 160 -18.47 17.65 -34.35
CA TYR A 160 -17.02 17.47 -34.54
C TYR A 160 -16.19 18.48 -33.73
N LEU A 161 -16.42 18.53 -32.41
CA LEU A 161 -15.56 19.25 -31.47
C LEU A 161 -15.10 18.30 -30.35
N MET A 162 -14.33 17.27 -30.70
CA MET A 162 -13.52 16.52 -29.71
C MET A 162 -12.19 16.10 -30.31
N LEU A 163 -11.30 17.08 -30.52
CA LEU A 163 -9.87 16.85 -30.40
C LEU A 163 -9.29 17.98 -29.53
N PRO A 164 -8.57 17.66 -28.44
CA PRO A 164 -8.02 18.69 -27.58
C PRO A 164 -6.90 19.42 -28.35
N ARG A 165 -7.09 20.74 -28.53
CA ARG A 165 -6.02 21.66 -28.93
C ARG A 165 -4.92 21.61 -27.86
N ALA A 166 -3.89 20.81 -28.07
CA ALA A 166 -2.66 20.89 -27.30
C ALA A 166 -1.88 22.14 -27.73
N ARG A 167 -2.29 23.30 -27.22
CA ARG A 167 -1.52 24.54 -27.26
C ARG A 167 -0.48 24.45 -26.13
N ILE A 168 0.64 23.79 -26.39
CA ILE A 168 1.78 23.78 -25.47
C ILE A 168 2.46 25.15 -25.56
N LEU A 169 1.98 26.10 -24.73
CA LEU A 169 2.73 27.30 -24.38
C LEU A 169 3.82 26.88 -23.39
N MET A 170 5.03 26.66 -23.90
CA MET A 170 6.22 26.58 -23.05
C MET A 170 6.53 27.98 -22.50
N LEU A 171 6.09 28.26 -21.28
CA LEU A 171 6.73 29.25 -20.42
C LEU A 171 7.60 28.48 -19.43
N SER A 172 8.84 28.20 -19.84
CA SER A 172 9.92 28.01 -18.88
C SER A 172 11.04 28.94 -19.31
N SER A 173 11.29 29.94 -18.46
CA SER A 173 12.45 30.81 -18.53
C SER A 173 13.71 29.95 -18.55
N SER A 174 14.68 30.36 -19.35
CA SER A 174 16.06 29.86 -19.33
C SER A 174 16.32 28.54 -20.09
N CYS A 175 16.25 28.56 -21.42
CA CYS A 175 17.17 27.76 -22.23
C CYS A 175 17.42 28.44 -23.57
N THR A 176 18.64 28.94 -23.70
CA THR A 176 19.25 29.57 -24.88
C THR A 176 19.17 28.69 -26.12
N LEU A 177 18.82 29.31 -27.25
CA LEU A 177 18.96 28.76 -28.60
C LEU A 177 20.35 28.15 -28.80
N PHE A 178 20.41 26.86 -29.12
CA PHE A 178 21.51 26.30 -29.90
C PHE A 178 20.99 26.10 -31.33
N ASP A 179 21.42 26.99 -32.21
CA ASP A 179 21.20 26.90 -33.65
C ASP A 179 22.26 25.96 -34.23
N VAL A 180 21.86 24.75 -34.63
CA VAL A 180 22.74 23.83 -35.39
C VAL A 180 22.24 23.84 -36.82
N ARG A 181 22.76 24.79 -37.59
CA ARG A 181 22.81 24.68 -39.05
C ARG A 181 23.63 23.45 -39.41
N ALA A 182 22.98 22.48 -40.04
CA ALA A 182 23.65 21.39 -40.73
C ALA A 182 24.59 22.01 -41.78
N SER A 183 25.89 21.75 -41.65
CA SER A 183 26.83 21.90 -42.76
C SER A 183 26.75 20.62 -43.57
N GLU A 184 26.43 20.79 -44.84
CA GLU A 184 26.53 19.79 -45.88
C GLU A 184 27.99 19.37 -46.02
N HIS A 185 28.24 18.07 -45.98
CA HIS A 185 29.46 17.47 -46.52
C HIS A 185 29.02 16.44 -47.56
N GLU A 186 28.92 16.90 -48.81
CA GLU A 186 29.14 16.06 -49.99
C GLU A 186 30.64 16.08 -50.32
N ASN A 187 31.13 14.91 -50.76
CA ASN A 187 32.38 14.57 -51.46
C ASN A 187 33.54 15.60 -51.49
#